data_AF-A0A511NLN1-F1
#
_entry.id   AF-A0A511NLN1-F1
#
_cell.length_a   1.000
_cell.length_b   1.000
_cell.length_c   1.000
_cell.angle_alpha   90.00
_cell.angle_beta   90.00
_cell.angle_gamma   90.00
#
_symmetry.space_group_name_H-M   'P 1'
#
loop_
_entity.id
_entity.type
_entity.pdbx_description
1 polymer ?
#
loop_
_entity_poly.entity_id
_entity_poly.type
_entity_poly.pdbx_seq_one_letter_code
_entity_poly.pdbx_strand_id
1 'polypeptide(L)'
;MHKTIFENGTYKQMADSLLVYVNADFPRKKKNQPLSQTIKENEALADKYNPGGAFPYTLLLDVDGKIIKTWEGLPKEGVDGFTNEIITLYRKVKK
;
A
#
# COMPACT_ATOMS: atom_id res chain seq x y z
N MET A 1 -9.56 -12.01 15.44
CA MET A 1 -8.62 -11.77 14.33
C MET A 1 -9.16 -10.63 13.49
N HIS A 2 -8.49 -9.48 13.48
CA HIS A 2 -8.89 -8.37 12.62
C HIS A 2 -8.49 -8.73 11.18
N LYS A 3 -9.46 -9.14 10.36
CA LYS A 3 -9.26 -9.25 8.91
C LYS A 3 -9.01 -7.83 8.41
N THR A 4 -7.78 -7.55 8.00
CA THR A 4 -7.44 -6.26 7.38
C THR A 4 -8.10 -6.18 6.00
N ILE A 5 -8.31 -4.97 5.49
CA ILE A 5 -8.90 -4.75 4.15
C ILE A 5 -8.10 -5.51 3.07
N PHE A 6 -6.79 -5.63 3.27
CA PHE A 6 -5.86 -6.35 2.38
C PHE A 6 -6.01 -7.88 2.40
N GLU A 7 -6.62 -8.45 3.45
CA GLU A 7 -6.88 -9.89 3.54
C GLU A 7 -8.22 -10.30 2.92
N ASN A 8 -9.07 -9.33 2.57
CA ASN A 8 -10.39 -9.59 2.02
C ASN A 8 -10.29 -10.15 0.59
N GLY A 9 -11.13 -11.15 0.27
CA GLY A 9 -11.16 -11.78 -1.05
C GLY A 9 -11.44 -10.80 -2.20
N THR A 10 -12.32 -9.82 -1.99
CA THR A 10 -12.62 -8.79 -3.00
C THR A 10 -11.38 -7.95 -3.34
N TYR A 11 -10.66 -7.51 -2.31
CA TYR A 11 -9.43 -6.75 -2.52
C TYR A 11 -8.37 -7.60 -3.22
N LYS A 12 -8.14 -8.84 -2.76
CA LYS A 12 -7.14 -9.74 -3.35
C LYS A 12 -7.39 -10.00 -4.82
N GLN A 13 -8.62 -10.33 -5.21
CA GLN A 13 -8.97 -10.57 -6.61
C GLN A 13 -8.67 -9.36 -7.51
N MET A 14 -8.98 -8.15 -7.04
CA MET A 14 -8.66 -6.93 -7.76
C MET A 14 -7.14 -6.68 -7.81
N ALA A 15 -6.46 -6.81 -6.68
CA ALA A 15 -5.03 -6.57 -6.56
C ALA A 15 -4.24 -7.53 -7.44
N ASP A 16 -4.53 -8.83 -7.41
CA ASP A 16 -3.87 -9.85 -8.22
C ASP A 16 -4.03 -9.60 -9.73
N SER A 17 -5.12 -8.92 -10.13
CA SER A 17 -5.40 -8.63 -11.54
C SER A 17 -4.83 -7.30 -12.02
N LEU A 18 -4.75 -6.29 -11.15
CA LEU A 18 -4.52 -4.89 -11.55
C LEU A 18 -3.26 -4.26 -10.93
N LEU A 19 -2.75 -4.82 -9.84
CA LEU A 19 -1.73 -4.17 -9.02
C LEU A 19 -0.53 -5.09 -8.78
N VAL A 20 0.61 -4.45 -8.50
CA VAL A 20 1.71 -5.07 -7.77
C VAL A 20 1.63 -4.57 -6.34
N TYR A 21 1.39 -5.47 -5.39
CA TYR A 21 1.31 -5.12 -3.98
C TYR A 21 2.67 -5.26 -3.29
N VAL A 22 3.11 -4.18 -2.62
CA VAL A 22 4.34 -4.15 -1.82
C VAL A 22 3.97 -3.78 -0.38
N ASN A 23 4.37 -4.62 0.57
CA ASN A 23 4.18 -4.36 2.00
C ASN A 23 5.51 -3.93 2.63
N ALA A 24 5.65 -2.63 2.93
CA ALA A 24 6.79 -2.10 3.66
C ALA A 24 6.49 -2.10 5.17
N ASP A 25 6.99 -3.11 5.89
CA ASP A 25 6.82 -3.24 7.34
C ASP A 25 8.05 -2.71 8.11
N PHE A 26 7.78 -2.13 9.29
CA PHE A 26 8.77 -1.47 10.17
C PHE A 26 8.73 -2.06 11.59
N PRO A 27 9.08 -3.35 11.76
CA PRO A 27 8.99 -4.04 13.04
C PRO A 27 9.97 -3.47 14.08
N ARG A 28 9.43 -3.00 15.21
CA ARG A 28 10.23 -2.45 16.33
C ARG A 28 11.05 -3.50 17.08
N LYS A 29 10.68 -4.79 16.99
CA LYS A 29 11.34 -5.89 17.72
C LYS A 29 12.35 -6.60 16.82
N LYS A 30 13.59 -6.74 17.27
CA LYS A 30 14.68 -7.45 16.55
C LYS A 30 14.32 -8.87 16.10
N LYS A 31 13.48 -9.59 16.87
CA LYS A 31 13.08 -10.97 16.54
C LYS A 31 12.25 -11.10 15.26
N ASN A 32 11.65 -10.01 14.78
CA ASN A 32 10.81 -9.97 13.58
C ASN A 32 11.40 -9.06 12.50
N GLN A 33 12.67 -8.64 12.64
CA GLN A 33 13.29 -7.77 11.65
C GLN A 33 13.53 -8.56 10.36
N PRO A 34 13.17 -7.98 9.19
CA PRO A 34 13.52 -8.58 7.92
C PRO A 34 15.03 -8.46 7.68
N LEU A 35 15.50 -9.03 6.57
CA LEU A 35 16.91 -8.92 6.17
C LEU A 35 17.32 -7.45 6.04
N SER A 36 18.61 -7.17 6.29
CA SER A 36 19.16 -5.80 6.28
C SER A 36 18.94 -5.07 4.96
N GLN A 37 18.90 -5.80 3.85
CA GLN A 37 18.57 -5.24 2.54
C GLN A 37 17.12 -4.71 2.48
N THR A 38 16.15 -5.53 2.89
CA THR A 38 14.73 -5.13 2.93
C THR A 38 14.50 -3.96 3.88
N ILE A 39 15.23 -3.88 4.99
CA ILE A 39 15.17 -2.71 5.88
C ILE A 39 15.57 -1.44 5.13
N LYS A 40 16.70 -1.47 4.42
CA LYS A 40 17.17 -0.32 3.63
C LYS A 40 16.19 0.06 2.52
N GLU A 41 15.60 -0.93 1.85
CA GLU A 41 14.58 -0.70 0.81
C GLU A 41 13.33 -0.04 1.40
N ASN A 42 12.84 -0.53 2.54
CA ASN A 42 11.68 0.06 3.23
C ASN A 42 11.98 1.46 3.76
N GLU A 43 13.15 1.71 4.33
CA GLU A 43 13.60 3.03 4.78
C GLU A 43 13.68 4.01 3.59
N ALA A 44 14.25 3.60 2.46
CA ALA A 44 14.30 4.43 1.26
C ALA A 44 12.90 4.76 0.71
N LEU A 45 11.96 3.81 0.78
CA LEU A 45 10.55 4.06 0.42
C LEU A 45 9.89 5.06 1.38
N ALA A 46 10.13 4.93 2.69
CA ALA A 46 9.60 5.84 3.70
C ALA A 46 10.14 7.27 3.51
N ASP A 47 11.45 7.42 3.29
CA ASP A 47 12.08 8.72 3.06
C ASP A 47 11.53 9.40 1.81
N LYS A 48 11.30 8.63 0.73
CA LYS A 48 10.81 9.15 -0.54
C LYS A 48 9.32 9.51 -0.52
N TYR A 49 8.49 8.66 0.09
CA TYR A 49 7.03 8.75 -0.06
C TYR A 49 6.27 9.09 1.22
N ASN A 50 6.89 9.00 2.40
CA ASN A 50 6.26 9.28 3.69
C ASN A 50 7.16 10.12 4.63
N PRO A 51 7.62 11.32 4.21
CA PRO A 51 8.50 12.16 5.03
C PRO A 51 7.81 12.66 6.32
N GLY A 52 6.48 12.66 6.36
CA GLY A 52 5.70 13.02 7.55
C GLY A 52 5.58 11.90 8.59
N GLY A 53 6.02 10.67 8.27
CA GLY A 53 5.95 9.54 9.19
C GLY A 53 4.52 9.14 9.57
N ALA A 54 3.58 9.22 8.64
CA ALA A 54 2.20 8.79 8.87
C ALA A 54 2.11 7.26 8.94
N PHE A 55 1.37 6.72 9.92
CA PHE A 55 1.14 5.28 10.04
C PHE A 55 -0.28 4.98 10.56
N PRO A 56 -1.03 4.04 9.94
CA PRO A 56 -0.73 3.37 8.67
C PRO A 56 -0.82 4.33 7.48
N TYR A 57 -0.05 4.07 6.42
CA TYR A 57 0.00 4.90 5.21
C TYR A 57 -0.04 4.02 3.97
N THR A 58 -0.99 4.30 3.08
CA THR A 58 -1.15 3.56 1.82
C THR A 58 -0.94 4.51 0.65
N LEU A 59 -0.25 4.03 -0.38
CA LEU A 59 0.07 4.77 -1.58
C LEU A 59 -0.23 3.93 -2.81
N LEU A 60 -0.81 4.57 -3.83
CA LEU A 60 -0.98 4.03 -5.16
C LEU A 60 -0.04 4.79 -6.09
N LEU A 61 0.87 4.06 -6.74
CA LEU A 61 1.86 4.61 -7.66
C LEU A 61 1.57 4.16 -9.09
N ASP A 62 2.01 4.95 -10.05
CA ASP A 62 2.14 4.48 -11.43
C ASP A 62 3.44 3.68 -11.65
N VAL A 63 3.63 3.22 -12.88
CA VAL A 63 4.79 2.40 -13.28
C VAL A 63 6.13 3.17 -13.19
N ASP A 64 6.09 4.50 -13.23
CA ASP A 64 7.27 5.36 -13.10
C ASP A 64 7.55 5.73 -11.62
N GLY A 65 6.72 5.24 -10.70
CA GLY A 65 6.84 5.50 -9.26
C GLY A 65 6.33 6.89 -8.85
N LYS A 66 5.50 7.54 -9.65
CA LYS A 66 4.81 8.77 -9.28
C LYS A 66 3.55 8.44 -8.50
N ILE A 67 3.26 9.27 -7.49
CA ILE A 67 2.07 9.13 -6.66
C ILE A 67 0.83 9.46 -7.49
N ILE A 68 -0.08 8.49 -7.61
CA ILE A 68 -1.45 8.69 -8.11
C ILE A 68 -2.34 9.15 -6.97
N LYS A 69 -2.25 8.47 -5.81
CA LYS A 69 -3.10 8.73 -4.64
C LYS A 69 -2.45 8.22 -3.37
N THR A 70 -2.76 8.88 -2.25
CA THR A 70 -2.35 8.49 -0.90
C THR A 70 -3.57 8.42 0.02
N TRP A 71 -3.48 7.53 1.00
CA TRP A 71 -4.46 7.39 2.08
C TRP A 71 -3.71 7.37 3.41
N GLU A 72 -4.00 8.37 4.24
CA GLU A 72 -3.56 8.43 5.63
C GLU A 72 -4.56 7.68 6.51
N GLY A 73 -4.09 6.69 7.26
CA GLY A 73 -4.95 5.79 8.01
C GLY A 73 -5.54 4.67 7.15
N LEU A 74 -6.48 3.93 7.73
CA LEU A 74 -7.21 2.89 7.00
C LEU A 74 -8.31 3.52 6.13
N PRO A 75 -8.54 3.01 4.91
CA PRO A 75 -9.65 3.45 4.06
C PRO A 75 -10.98 3.40 4.83
N LYS A 76 -11.67 4.53 4.93
CA LYS A 76 -12.92 4.67 5.68
C LYS A 76 -14.12 4.07 4.95
N GLU A 77 -14.00 3.86 3.65
CA GLU A 77 -15.08 3.44 2.75
C GLU A 77 -15.31 1.92 2.74
N GLY A 78 -14.60 1.18 3.59
CA GLY A 78 -14.62 -0.28 3.59
C GLY A 78 -13.90 -0.88 2.37
N VAL A 79 -13.96 -2.21 2.24
CA VAL A 79 -13.23 -2.93 1.19
C VAL A 79 -13.75 -2.59 -0.21
N ASP A 80 -15.07 -2.52 -0.37
CA ASP A 80 -15.68 -2.30 -1.69
C ASP A 80 -15.43 -0.87 -2.19
N GLY A 81 -15.57 0.13 -1.32
CA GLY A 81 -15.26 1.53 -1.66
C GLY A 81 -13.79 1.69 -2.06
N PHE A 82 -12.88 1.16 -1.24
CA PHE A 82 -11.45 1.19 -1.52
C PHE A 82 -11.08 0.50 -2.84
N THR A 83 -11.66 -0.67 -3.10
CA THR A 83 -11.41 -1.43 -4.34
C THR A 83 -11.93 -0.68 -5.57
N ASN A 84 -13.13 -0.09 -5.48
CA ASN A 84 -13.72 0.69 -6.56
C ASN A 84 -12.95 1.98 -6.85
N GLU A 85 -12.44 2.66 -5.82
CA GLU A 85 -11.60 3.85 -5.98
C GLU A 85 -10.33 3.49 -6.78
N ILE A 86 -9.64 2.40 -6.40
CA ILE A 86 -8.46 1.92 -7.12
C ILE A 86 -8.77 1.59 -8.58
N ILE A 87 -9.83 0.83 -8.86
CA ILE A 87 -10.23 0.48 -10.23
C ILE A 87 -10.49 1.74 -11.06
N THR A 88 -11.14 2.73 -10.46
CA THR A 88 -11.44 4.00 -11.12
C THR A 88 -10.17 4.78 -11.45
N LEU A 89 -9.22 4.83 -10.51
CA LEU A 89 -7.92 5.49 -10.71
C LEU A 89 -7.09 4.76 -11.78
N TYR A 90 -7.02 3.44 -11.73
CA TYR A 90 -6.33 2.62 -12.73
C TYR A 90 -6.85 2.89 -14.16
N ARG A 91 -8.18 2.95 -14.33
CA ARG A 91 -8.80 3.26 -15.63
C ARG A 91 -8.50 4.67 -16.13
N LYS A 92 -8.28 5.62 -15.23
CA LYS A 92 -7.90 7.00 -15.60
C LYS A 92 -6.45 7.09 -16.06
N VAL A 93 -5.54 6.32 -15.45
CA VAL A 93 -4.11 6.33 -15.80
C VAL A 93 -3.83 5.55 -17.08
N LYS A 94 -4.62 4.51 -17.38
CA LYS A 94 -4.48 3.71 -18.61
C LYS A 94 -5.02 4.40 -19.87
N LYS A 95 -5.83 5.46 -19.72
CA LYS A 95 -6.37 6.25 -20.84
C LYS A 95 -5.34 7.25 -21.33
#